data_AF-G6AHA8-F1
#
_entry.id   AF-G6AHA8-F1
#
_cell.length_a   1.000
_cell.length_b   1.000
_cell.length_c   1.000
_cell.angle_alpha   90.00
_cell.angle_beta   90.00
_cell.angle_gamma   90.00
#
_symmetry.space_group_name_H-M   'P 1'
#
loop_
_entity.id
_entity.type
_entity.pdbx_description
1 polymer ?
#
loop_
_entity_poly.entity_id
_entity_poly.type
_entity_poly.pdbx_seq_one_letter_code
_entity_poly.pdbx_strand_id
1 'polypeptide(L)'
;MNLRSFLSVTAMSMLLFTSCADSYEGAPAKHNDAQEAGGVQPIAVTKTNSMQVYAHYMPWFETPTSNPKNEGKWGYHWTMKNCDPNKTDAKGKREIASHYYPMTGPYASGDEAVLDYQCLLMKYAGLDGVMVDWYGVNSDNSIALHKTNTEALFRALKRAGLKMSVVYEDRTLDGVSDKVGAARQDMRYLAQTFFKDDSYVKVDGRPLLLNFGPMQMESGKDWYRTFSILTTKPMFLVLNGKIGSANNGDYKSNAQGEYTWVNPNPDYAYAKNFECFVGGAMPGFWDYYKEGEGSNGYTTYDSENGALFLRQLDAAKAASLKYLQISTWNDYGEGTTIEPTLEYGYKYLVMLQKFTGVSYQQSDLELIYRWYEARVAHPDNAKVKEAYNALVQLKTAEAKSILDTL
;
A
#
# COMPACT_ATOMS: atom_id res chain seq x y z
N MET A 1 6.56 65.95 -36.57
CA MET A 1 5.55 64.98 -37.05
C MET A 1 5.23 64.05 -35.89
N ASN A 2 4.03 64.24 -35.34
CA ASN A 2 3.25 63.54 -34.31
C ASN A 2 3.83 62.37 -33.49
N LEU A 3 3.80 62.60 -32.17
CA LEU A 3 3.39 61.72 -31.06
C LEU A 3 2.74 60.38 -31.47
N ARG A 4 3.15 59.27 -30.81
CA ARG A 4 2.35 58.65 -29.73
C ARG A 4 3.11 57.54 -29.00
N SER A 5 3.23 57.77 -27.69
CA SER A 5 3.47 56.80 -26.63
C SER A 5 2.34 55.76 -26.61
N PHE A 6 2.68 54.49 -26.36
CA PHE A 6 1.75 53.54 -25.76
C PHE A 6 2.45 52.78 -24.64
N LEU A 7 2.04 53.14 -23.41
CA LEU A 7 2.18 52.34 -22.20
C LEU A 7 1.61 50.93 -22.46
N SER A 8 2.38 49.90 -22.18
CA SER A 8 1.83 48.57 -21.89
C SER A 8 1.54 48.52 -20.39
N VAL A 9 0.25 48.56 -20.06
CA VAL A 9 -0.26 48.35 -18.70
C VAL A 9 -0.14 46.87 -18.37
N THR A 10 0.70 46.55 -17.40
CA THR A 10 0.77 45.22 -16.77
C THR A 10 -0.54 44.98 -16.01
N ALA A 11 -1.48 44.26 -16.62
CA ALA A 11 -2.66 43.76 -15.93
C ALA A 11 -2.25 42.57 -15.06
N MET A 12 -1.99 42.86 -13.78
CA MET A 12 -1.80 41.87 -12.73
C MET A 12 -3.17 41.27 -12.39
N SER A 13 -3.55 40.23 -13.11
CA SER A 13 -4.73 39.43 -12.78
C SER A 13 -4.44 38.62 -11.51
N MET A 14 -4.81 39.18 -10.36
CA MET A 14 -4.99 38.42 -9.13
C MET A 14 -6.13 37.43 -9.34
N LEU A 15 -5.79 36.20 -9.73
CA LEU A 15 -6.67 35.06 -9.55
C LEU A 15 -6.70 34.74 -8.05
N LEU A 16 -7.79 35.15 -7.42
CA LEU A 16 -8.19 34.69 -6.09
C LEU A 16 -8.43 33.19 -6.19
N PHE A 17 -7.49 32.39 -5.67
CA PHE A 17 -7.73 30.99 -5.40
C PHE A 17 -8.70 30.91 -4.21
N THR A 18 -9.96 30.62 -4.51
CA THR A 18 -10.92 30.16 -3.51
C THR A 18 -10.46 28.79 -3.04
N SER A 19 -9.91 28.73 -1.83
CA SER A 19 -9.58 27.49 -1.13
C SER A 19 -10.88 26.81 -0.69
N CYS A 20 -11.13 25.60 -1.19
CA CYS A 20 -12.23 24.76 -0.73
C CYS A 20 -11.67 23.55 0.03
N ALA A 21 -11.94 23.59 1.34
CA ALA A 21 -12.38 22.57 2.28
C ALA A 21 -11.73 21.16 2.33
N ASP A 22 -11.56 20.74 3.59
CA ASP A 22 -11.06 19.46 4.09
C ASP A 22 -11.69 18.22 3.44
N SER A 23 -10.88 17.17 3.31
CA SER A 23 -11.20 16.03 2.46
C SER A 23 -12.27 15.06 2.99
N TYR A 24 -12.69 15.17 4.24
CA TYR A 24 -13.83 14.49 4.84
C TYR A 24 -14.03 15.04 6.26
N GLU A 25 -15.10 14.65 6.95
CA GLU A 25 -15.34 15.04 8.35
C GLU A 25 -14.21 14.48 9.24
N GLY A 26 -13.27 15.36 9.66
CA GLY A 26 -12.04 15.02 10.38
C GLY A 26 -10.75 14.96 9.54
N ALA A 27 -10.79 15.27 8.24
CA ALA A 27 -9.56 15.28 7.45
C ALA A 27 -8.69 16.52 7.74
N PRO A 28 -7.36 16.37 7.78
CA PRO A 28 -6.45 17.52 7.86
C PRO A 28 -6.41 18.30 6.54
N ALA A 29 -6.34 19.64 6.62
CA ALA A 29 -6.27 20.52 5.45
C ALA A 29 -5.00 20.26 4.61
N LYS A 30 -5.14 20.18 3.27
CA LYS A 30 -3.99 20.04 2.35
C LYS A 30 -3.21 21.36 2.25
N HIS A 31 -1.91 21.31 2.54
CA HIS A 31 -0.96 22.38 2.21
C HIS A 31 0.12 21.93 1.22
N ASN A 32 0.59 22.89 0.42
CA ASN A 32 1.65 22.73 -0.57
C ASN A 32 2.88 22.04 0.02
N ASP A 33 3.40 21.06 -0.72
CA ASP A 33 4.66 20.34 -0.47
C ASP A 33 5.85 21.30 -0.37
N ALA A 34 6.05 21.89 0.81
CA ALA A 34 7.33 22.38 1.26
C ALA A 34 7.98 21.25 2.07
N GLN A 35 8.89 20.55 1.41
CA GLN A 35 9.91 19.65 1.95
C GLN A 35 10.07 19.75 3.48
N GLU A 36 9.44 18.85 4.25
CA GLU A 36 9.59 18.83 5.71
C GLU A 36 11.01 18.37 6.11
N ALA A 37 11.93 19.32 6.12
CA ALA A 37 13.17 19.25 6.89
C ALA A 37 12.82 19.39 8.39
N GLY A 38 12.27 18.32 8.98
CA GLY A 38 11.90 18.26 10.40
C GLY A 38 11.67 16.86 10.97
N GLY A 39 11.86 15.80 10.16
CA GLY A 39 11.70 14.42 10.59
C GLY A 39 12.91 13.89 11.36
N VAL A 40 12.66 13.09 12.38
CA VAL A 40 13.70 12.31 13.08
C VAL A 40 14.11 11.09 12.25
N GLN A 41 15.33 10.57 12.47
CA GLN A 41 15.73 9.29 11.87
C GLN A 41 14.93 8.14 12.48
N PRO A 42 14.25 7.31 11.66
CA PRO A 42 13.47 6.18 12.16
C PRO A 42 14.38 5.08 12.71
N ILE A 43 13.95 4.44 13.81
CA ILE A 43 14.65 3.29 14.39
C ILE A 43 13.93 2.01 13.97
N ALA A 44 14.65 1.04 13.42
CA ALA A 44 14.08 -0.25 13.05
C ALA A 44 13.67 -1.05 14.30
N VAL A 45 12.55 -1.76 14.23
CA VAL A 45 12.14 -2.68 15.31
C VAL A 45 13.08 -3.88 15.38
N THR A 46 13.37 -4.34 16.59
CA THR A 46 14.14 -5.57 16.78
C THR A 46 13.20 -6.77 16.71
N LYS A 47 13.55 -7.77 15.92
CA LYS A 47 12.79 -9.01 15.72
C LYS A 47 13.63 -10.22 16.15
N THR A 48 13.01 -11.21 16.78
CA THR A 48 13.68 -12.51 17.03
C THR A 48 13.57 -13.46 15.85
N ASN A 49 12.59 -13.25 14.97
CA ASN A 49 12.45 -13.94 13.69
C ASN A 49 12.99 -13.03 12.58
N SER A 50 14.04 -13.46 11.88
CA SER A 50 14.71 -12.66 10.83
C SER A 50 14.01 -12.70 9.47
N MET A 51 12.91 -13.43 9.32
CA MET A 51 12.11 -13.41 8.09
C MET A 51 11.67 -11.98 7.77
N GLN A 52 11.77 -11.60 6.50
CA GLN A 52 11.25 -10.31 6.03
C GLN A 52 9.78 -10.47 5.68
N VAL A 53 8.92 -9.71 6.36
CA VAL A 53 7.46 -9.79 6.27
C VAL A 53 6.93 -8.48 5.69
N TYR A 54 6.19 -8.57 4.59
CA TYR A 54 5.58 -7.43 3.93
C TYR A 54 4.07 -7.59 3.92
N ALA A 55 3.31 -6.51 3.99
CA ALA A 55 1.88 -6.56 3.66
C ALA A 55 1.69 -6.21 2.19
N HIS A 56 0.87 -6.98 1.49
CA HIS A 56 0.41 -6.58 0.18
C HIS A 56 -0.57 -5.40 0.33
N TYR A 57 -0.42 -4.34 -0.46
CA TYR A 57 -1.10 -3.06 -0.22
C TYR A 57 -1.82 -2.54 -1.46
N MET A 58 -3.07 -2.12 -1.27
CA MET A 58 -3.93 -1.53 -2.29
C MET A 58 -3.98 0.00 -2.20
N PRO A 59 -3.48 0.75 -3.21
CA PRO A 59 -3.44 2.21 -3.19
C PRO A 59 -4.66 2.88 -3.87
N TRP A 60 -5.86 2.29 -3.75
CA TRP A 60 -7.00 2.60 -4.63
C TRP A 60 -8.27 3.16 -3.96
N PHE A 61 -8.21 3.52 -2.68
CA PHE A 61 -9.36 4.05 -1.96
C PHE A 61 -9.45 5.57 -2.12
N GLU A 62 -10.64 6.10 -2.39
CA GLU A 62 -10.86 7.54 -2.59
C GLU A 62 -12.14 8.01 -1.89
N THR A 63 -12.11 9.25 -1.40
CA THR A 63 -13.26 9.97 -0.82
C THR A 63 -13.79 11.01 -1.82
N PRO A 64 -14.95 11.65 -1.57
CA PRO A 64 -15.54 12.66 -2.46
C PRO A 64 -14.65 13.86 -2.81
N THR A 65 -13.55 14.07 -2.10
CA THR A 65 -12.68 15.25 -2.23
C THR A 65 -11.23 14.88 -2.55
N SER A 66 -10.84 13.61 -2.39
CA SER A 66 -9.43 13.21 -2.53
C SER A 66 -9.02 13.08 -3.99
N ASN A 67 -9.96 12.67 -4.85
CA ASN A 67 -9.74 12.48 -6.27
C ASN A 67 -10.44 13.59 -7.09
N PRO A 68 -9.70 14.59 -7.62
CA PRO A 68 -10.28 15.65 -8.44
C PRO A 68 -10.80 15.12 -9.80
N LYS A 69 -10.46 13.90 -10.20
CA LYS A 69 -11.01 13.24 -11.40
C LYS A 69 -12.35 12.55 -11.14
N ASN A 70 -12.82 12.54 -9.89
CA ASN A 70 -14.10 11.99 -9.44
C ASN A 70 -14.72 12.87 -8.34
N GLU A 71 -14.65 14.19 -8.54
CA GLU A 71 -15.07 15.18 -7.54
C GLU A 71 -16.53 14.98 -7.10
N GLY A 72 -16.77 15.08 -5.80
CA GLY A 72 -18.08 14.92 -5.16
C GLY A 72 -18.55 13.48 -5.03
N LYS A 73 -17.73 12.47 -5.36
CA LYS A 73 -18.12 11.06 -5.33
C LYS A 73 -17.12 10.17 -4.60
N TRP A 74 -17.64 9.21 -3.85
CA TRP A 74 -16.83 8.14 -3.27
C TRP A 74 -16.15 7.30 -4.37
N GLY A 75 -14.94 6.83 -4.08
CA GLY A 75 -14.18 5.96 -4.96
C GLY A 75 -14.84 4.59 -5.12
N TYR A 76 -14.63 3.96 -6.28
CA TYR A 76 -15.25 2.69 -6.64
C TYR A 76 -14.99 1.59 -5.60
N HIS A 77 -13.80 1.56 -5.00
CA HIS A 77 -13.43 0.53 -4.03
C HIS A 77 -14.15 0.65 -2.66
N TRP A 78 -14.85 1.77 -2.40
CA TRP A 78 -15.79 1.86 -1.27
C TRP A 78 -17.24 1.60 -1.66
N THR A 79 -17.59 1.71 -2.94
CA THR A 79 -18.99 1.63 -3.40
C THR A 79 -19.32 0.31 -4.08
N MET A 80 -18.36 -0.29 -4.81
CA MET A 80 -18.63 -1.18 -5.94
C MET A 80 -19.83 -0.65 -6.75
N LYS A 81 -20.77 -1.50 -7.19
CA LYS A 81 -22.00 -1.04 -7.85
C LYS A 81 -23.12 -0.67 -6.89
N ASN A 82 -23.14 -1.25 -5.69
CA ASN A 82 -24.36 -1.35 -4.88
C ASN A 82 -24.32 -0.59 -3.54
N CYS A 83 -23.17 -0.12 -3.06
CA CYS A 83 -23.04 0.60 -1.79
C CYS A 83 -22.97 2.12 -1.99
N ASP A 84 -23.55 2.87 -1.06
CA ASP A 84 -23.51 4.33 -1.04
C ASP A 84 -23.01 4.85 0.33
N PRO A 85 -21.71 5.19 0.45
CA PRO A 85 -21.14 5.64 1.72
C PRO A 85 -21.68 6.98 2.23
N ASN A 86 -22.56 7.67 1.48
CA ASN A 86 -23.32 8.80 2.02
C ASN A 86 -24.43 8.35 2.98
N LYS A 87 -24.90 7.10 2.87
CA LYS A 87 -25.82 6.52 3.84
C LYS A 87 -25.04 6.08 5.07
N THR A 88 -25.55 6.47 6.23
CA THR A 88 -25.00 6.10 7.53
C THR A 88 -26.08 5.45 8.40
N ASP A 89 -25.66 4.50 9.24
CA ASP A 89 -26.52 3.98 10.31
C ASP A 89 -26.61 4.96 11.49
N ALA A 90 -27.39 4.60 12.51
CA ALA A 90 -27.59 5.43 13.71
C ALA A 90 -26.31 5.68 14.53
N LYS A 91 -25.23 4.95 14.26
CA LYS A 91 -23.91 5.09 14.92
C LYS A 91 -22.88 5.78 14.00
N GLY A 92 -23.29 6.25 12.82
CA GLY A 92 -22.41 6.90 11.85
C GLY A 92 -21.60 5.93 10.97
N LYS A 93 -21.86 4.61 11.03
CA LYS A 93 -21.20 3.64 10.15
C LYS A 93 -21.71 3.82 8.72
N ARG A 94 -20.81 4.08 7.77
CA ARG A 94 -21.15 4.28 6.35
C ARG A 94 -21.43 2.95 5.65
N GLU A 95 -22.34 2.96 4.68
CA GLU A 95 -22.59 1.81 3.79
C GLU A 95 -21.44 1.66 2.78
N ILE A 96 -20.52 0.73 3.04
CA ILE A 96 -19.34 0.46 2.20
C ILE A 96 -19.36 -0.95 1.62
N ALA A 97 -18.67 -1.16 0.50
CA ALA A 97 -18.54 -2.44 -0.19
C ALA A 97 -17.49 -3.35 0.45
N SER A 98 -17.75 -3.74 1.71
CA SER A 98 -16.88 -4.60 2.50
C SER A 98 -17.65 -5.25 3.64
N HIS A 99 -17.29 -6.48 3.99
CA HIS A 99 -17.76 -7.13 5.21
C HIS A 99 -17.02 -6.67 6.47
N TYR A 100 -15.89 -5.99 6.32
CA TYR A 100 -15.05 -5.49 7.40
C TYR A 100 -14.94 -3.97 7.36
N TYR A 101 -15.11 -3.31 8.51
CA TYR A 101 -15.15 -1.86 8.59
C TYR A 101 -13.88 -1.33 9.24
N PRO A 102 -13.06 -0.52 8.52
CA PRO A 102 -11.83 0.06 9.08
C PRO A 102 -12.12 0.79 10.39
N MET A 103 -11.27 0.63 11.41
CA MET A 103 -11.41 1.40 12.66
C MET A 103 -11.36 2.92 12.42
N THR A 104 -10.65 3.36 11.38
CA THR A 104 -10.56 4.76 10.95
C THR A 104 -11.81 5.25 10.19
N GLY A 105 -12.74 4.37 9.84
CA GLY A 105 -13.73 4.60 8.79
C GLY A 105 -13.13 4.56 7.38
N PRO A 106 -13.96 4.64 6.33
CA PRO A 106 -13.48 4.67 4.94
C PRO A 106 -12.66 5.94 4.70
N TYR A 107 -11.53 5.77 4.03
CA TYR A 107 -10.49 6.79 3.89
C TYR A 107 -10.03 6.97 2.43
N ALA A 108 -9.16 7.95 2.18
CA ALA A 108 -8.42 8.07 0.92
C ALA A 108 -7.01 7.47 1.05
N SER A 109 -6.58 6.68 0.07
CA SER A 109 -5.27 6.01 0.09
C SER A 109 -4.09 6.98 0.05
N GLY A 110 -4.30 8.24 -0.36
CA GLY A 110 -3.31 9.30 -0.33
C GLY A 110 -3.38 10.21 0.91
N ASP A 111 -4.26 9.93 1.88
CA ASP A 111 -4.35 10.70 3.11
C ASP A 111 -3.12 10.47 4.00
N GLU A 112 -2.41 11.55 4.34
CA GLU A 112 -1.15 11.45 5.06
C GLU A 112 -1.30 10.95 6.50
N ALA A 113 -2.37 11.33 7.20
CA ALA A 113 -2.60 10.89 8.57
C ALA A 113 -2.90 9.38 8.61
N VAL A 114 -3.68 8.89 7.64
CA VAL A 114 -3.96 7.46 7.47
C VAL A 114 -2.69 6.70 7.13
N LEU A 115 -1.91 7.18 6.16
CA LEU A 115 -0.66 6.53 5.75
C LEU A 115 0.35 6.45 6.89
N ASP A 116 0.51 7.53 7.67
CA ASP A 116 1.39 7.55 8.84
C ASP A 116 0.91 6.60 9.95
N TYR A 117 -0.41 6.55 10.19
CA TYR A 117 -1.04 5.61 11.12
C TYR A 117 -0.78 4.15 10.72
N GLN A 118 -1.07 3.81 9.47
CA GLN A 118 -0.88 2.47 8.93
C GLN A 118 0.60 2.06 8.97
N CYS A 119 1.52 2.95 8.57
CA CYS A 119 2.96 2.68 8.63
C CYS A 119 3.46 2.47 10.06
N LEU A 120 2.96 3.23 11.05
CA LEU A 120 3.28 3.00 12.45
C LEU A 120 2.76 1.65 12.94
N LEU A 121 1.52 1.27 12.59
CA LEU A 121 0.99 -0.05 12.93
C LEU A 121 1.82 -1.18 12.32
N MET A 122 2.16 -1.09 11.03
CA MET A 122 3.01 -2.07 10.35
C MET A 122 4.36 -2.22 11.06
N LYS A 123 4.99 -1.10 11.40
CA LYS A 123 6.26 -1.07 12.15
C LYS A 123 6.15 -1.80 13.48
N TYR A 124 5.15 -1.47 14.30
CA TYR A 124 4.98 -2.06 15.64
C TYR A 124 4.43 -3.49 15.61
N ALA A 125 3.86 -3.94 14.48
CA ALA A 125 3.50 -5.33 14.24
C ALA A 125 4.68 -6.19 13.72
N GLY A 126 5.83 -5.57 13.41
CA GLY A 126 7.04 -6.25 12.97
C GLY A 126 7.15 -6.46 11.45
N LEU A 127 6.32 -5.78 10.65
CA LEU A 127 6.47 -5.80 9.19
C LEU A 127 7.67 -4.95 8.79
N ASP A 128 8.36 -5.39 7.73
CA ASP A 128 9.47 -4.67 7.11
C ASP A 128 9.00 -3.64 6.07
N GLY A 129 7.71 -3.67 5.72
CA GLY A 129 7.04 -2.70 4.87
C GLY A 129 5.96 -3.31 4.00
N VAL A 130 5.86 -2.87 2.75
CA VAL A 130 4.77 -3.26 1.83
C VAL A 130 5.26 -3.77 0.48
N MET A 131 4.42 -4.62 -0.12
CA MET A 131 4.42 -4.92 -1.55
C MET A 131 3.16 -4.26 -2.13
N VAL A 132 3.32 -3.15 -2.85
CA VAL A 132 2.18 -2.33 -3.31
C VAL A 132 1.85 -2.62 -4.77
N ASP A 133 0.57 -2.77 -5.07
CA ASP A 133 0.11 -2.88 -6.45
C ASP A 133 0.39 -1.59 -7.24
N TRP A 134 0.91 -1.74 -8.45
CA TRP A 134 1.33 -0.65 -9.31
C TRP A 134 0.77 -0.79 -10.72
N TYR A 135 -0.09 0.17 -11.05
CA TYR A 135 -0.87 0.19 -12.28
C TYR A 135 -0.21 0.97 -13.43
N GLY A 136 1.04 1.42 -13.25
CA GLY A 136 1.80 2.16 -14.26
C GLY A 136 1.84 3.67 -14.04
N VAL A 137 2.68 4.36 -14.80
CA VAL A 137 2.95 5.80 -14.61
C VAL A 137 1.78 6.71 -15.02
N ASN A 138 0.88 6.22 -15.87
CA ASN A 138 -0.29 6.96 -16.35
C ASN A 138 -1.61 6.45 -15.72
N SER A 139 -1.55 5.88 -14.51
CA SER A 139 -2.66 5.15 -13.88
C SER A 139 -3.61 6.00 -13.04
N ASP A 140 -3.33 7.29 -12.85
CA ASP A 140 -4.24 8.20 -12.15
C ASP A 140 -5.48 8.49 -13.01
N ASN A 141 -6.64 8.07 -12.54
CA ASN A 141 -7.91 8.18 -13.25
C ASN A 141 -9.08 8.46 -12.28
N SER A 142 -10.32 8.37 -12.76
CA SER A 142 -11.52 8.63 -11.95
C SER A 142 -11.85 7.49 -10.96
N ILE A 143 -11.23 6.32 -11.09
CA ILE A 143 -11.40 5.21 -10.15
C ILE A 143 -10.51 5.44 -8.94
N ALA A 144 -9.21 5.66 -9.18
CA ALA A 144 -8.24 5.98 -8.15
C ALA A 144 -7.01 6.70 -8.71
N LEU A 145 -6.31 7.43 -7.83
CA LEU A 145 -5.04 8.08 -8.10
C LEU A 145 -3.86 7.12 -7.82
N HIS A 146 -3.84 5.94 -8.45
CA HIS A 146 -2.91 4.86 -8.14
C HIS A 146 -1.42 5.29 -8.06
N LYS A 147 -0.94 6.08 -9.03
CA LYS A 147 0.45 6.57 -9.02
C LYS A 147 0.66 7.53 -7.86
N THR A 148 -0.22 8.53 -7.73
CA THR A 148 -0.07 9.57 -6.72
C THR A 148 -0.19 9.01 -5.30
N ASN A 149 -1.12 8.09 -5.07
CA ASN A 149 -1.30 7.39 -3.79
C ASN A 149 -0.08 6.52 -3.45
N THR A 150 0.50 5.83 -4.45
CA THR A 150 1.75 5.06 -4.24
C THR A 150 2.94 5.96 -3.91
N GLU A 151 3.07 7.12 -4.57
CA GLU A 151 4.10 8.11 -4.23
C GLU A 151 3.93 8.64 -2.79
N ALA A 152 2.69 8.87 -2.34
CA ALA A 152 2.38 9.29 -0.97
C ALA A 152 2.72 8.19 0.04
N LEU A 153 2.30 6.95 -0.22
CA LEU A 153 2.66 5.78 0.58
C LEU A 153 4.17 5.64 0.70
N PHE A 154 4.92 5.80 -0.39
CA PHE A 154 6.38 5.70 -0.36
C PHE A 154 7.02 6.75 0.57
N ARG A 155 6.48 7.98 0.61
CA ARG A 155 6.94 9.00 1.56
C ARG A 155 6.65 8.62 3.01
N ALA A 156 5.46 8.09 3.30
CA ALA A 156 5.09 7.65 4.66
C ALA A 156 5.94 6.47 5.14
N LEU A 157 6.18 5.46 4.28
CA LEU A 157 7.07 4.34 4.58
C LEU A 157 8.47 4.81 4.94
N LYS A 158 9.01 5.78 4.17
CA LYS A 158 10.31 6.39 4.45
C LYS A 158 10.37 7.05 5.82
N ARG A 159 9.34 7.83 6.20
CA ARG A 159 9.27 8.45 7.53
C ARG A 159 9.23 7.41 8.64
N ALA A 160 8.51 6.30 8.44
CA ALA A 160 8.42 5.22 9.44
C ALA A 160 9.65 4.29 9.47
N GLY A 161 10.54 4.36 8.46
CA GLY A 161 11.68 3.46 8.29
C GLY A 161 11.30 2.09 7.74
N LEU A 162 10.19 2.01 7.00
CA LEU A 162 9.71 0.82 6.31
C LEU A 162 10.12 0.83 4.83
N LYS A 163 10.06 -0.34 4.19
CA LYS A 163 10.43 -0.50 2.78
C LYS A 163 9.24 -0.72 1.86
N MET A 164 9.46 -0.45 0.58
CA MET A 164 8.50 -0.71 -0.49
C MET A 164 9.10 -1.64 -1.54
N SER A 165 8.29 -2.58 -2.03
CA SER A 165 8.47 -3.23 -3.33
C SER A 165 7.19 -3.06 -4.14
N VAL A 166 7.31 -3.16 -5.45
CA VAL A 166 6.18 -2.97 -6.38
C VAL A 166 5.74 -4.32 -6.91
N VAL A 167 4.42 -4.52 -6.94
CA VAL A 167 3.74 -5.59 -7.66
C VAL A 167 3.13 -4.97 -8.92
N TYR A 168 3.74 -5.21 -10.07
CA TYR A 168 3.29 -4.64 -11.34
C TYR A 168 2.02 -5.32 -11.83
N GLU A 169 1.01 -4.51 -12.12
CA GLU A 169 -0.28 -4.94 -12.66
C GLU A 169 -0.26 -4.90 -14.19
N ASP A 170 0.32 -5.93 -14.83
CA ASP A 170 0.39 -5.99 -16.29
C ASP A 170 -0.99 -6.12 -16.95
N ARG A 171 -2.05 -6.40 -16.17
CA ARG A 171 -3.45 -6.28 -16.60
C ARG A 171 -3.78 -4.91 -17.19
N THR A 172 -3.13 -3.85 -16.74
CA THR A 172 -3.28 -2.49 -17.28
C THR A 172 -2.84 -2.35 -18.74
N LEU A 173 -2.11 -3.33 -19.26
CA LEU A 173 -1.70 -3.39 -20.66
C LEU A 173 -2.77 -4.00 -21.58
N ASP A 174 -3.93 -4.40 -21.05
CA ASP A 174 -5.04 -4.88 -21.87
C ASP A 174 -5.48 -3.80 -22.89
N GLY A 175 -5.72 -4.22 -24.13
CA GLY A 175 -6.04 -3.30 -25.24
C GLY A 175 -4.93 -2.35 -25.69
N VAL A 176 -3.76 -2.32 -25.03
CA VAL A 176 -2.62 -1.47 -25.43
C VAL A 176 -1.93 -2.04 -26.67
N SER A 177 -1.77 -1.23 -27.71
CA SER A 177 -1.16 -1.66 -28.99
C SER A 177 0.34 -1.94 -28.89
N ASP A 178 1.10 -1.08 -28.21
CA ASP A 178 2.52 -1.29 -27.89
C ASP A 178 2.72 -1.56 -26.40
N LYS A 179 2.41 -2.79 -25.99
CA LYS A 179 2.56 -3.25 -24.59
C LYS A 179 3.99 -3.10 -24.07
N VAL A 180 4.99 -3.40 -24.91
CA VAL A 180 6.41 -3.28 -24.54
C VAL A 180 6.82 -1.82 -24.36
N GLY A 181 6.34 -0.92 -25.22
CA GLY A 181 6.56 0.51 -25.09
C GLY A 181 5.98 1.08 -23.79
N ALA A 182 4.74 0.70 -23.46
CA ALA A 182 4.09 1.09 -22.21
C ALA A 182 4.84 0.54 -20.98
N ALA A 183 5.13 -0.77 -20.96
CA ALA A 183 5.88 -1.38 -19.87
C ALA A 183 7.29 -0.76 -19.70
N ARG A 184 7.96 -0.39 -20.79
CA ARG A 184 9.23 0.35 -20.73
C ARG A 184 9.08 1.74 -20.11
N GLN A 185 7.97 2.42 -20.35
CA GLN A 185 7.69 3.70 -19.71
C GLN A 185 7.57 3.51 -18.19
N ASP A 186 6.82 2.50 -17.76
CA ASP A 186 6.65 2.15 -16.36
C ASP A 186 7.99 1.77 -15.70
N MET A 187 8.75 0.87 -16.32
CA MET A 187 10.06 0.45 -15.78
C MET A 187 11.05 1.61 -15.67
N ARG A 188 11.04 2.55 -16.63
CA ARG A 188 11.88 3.75 -16.55
C ARG A 188 11.49 4.61 -15.35
N TYR A 189 10.20 4.82 -15.15
CA TYR A 189 9.70 5.58 -14.02
C TYR A 189 10.06 4.91 -12.69
N LEU A 190 9.79 3.60 -12.54
CA LEU A 190 10.16 2.85 -11.33
C LEU A 190 11.66 2.95 -11.02
N ALA A 191 12.51 2.86 -12.05
CA ALA A 191 13.96 2.96 -11.92
C ALA A 191 14.45 4.36 -11.51
N GLN A 192 13.73 5.42 -11.92
CA GLN A 192 14.09 6.80 -11.61
C GLN A 192 13.55 7.24 -10.24
N THR A 193 12.36 6.78 -9.87
CA THR A 193 11.62 7.26 -8.71
C THR A 193 11.86 6.38 -7.47
N PHE A 194 11.89 5.06 -7.62
CA PHE A 194 11.85 4.14 -6.47
C PHE A 194 13.11 3.27 -6.35
N PHE A 195 13.53 2.57 -7.41
CA PHE A 195 14.53 1.50 -7.30
C PHE A 195 15.89 1.91 -6.71
N LYS A 196 16.26 3.19 -6.85
CA LYS A 196 17.54 3.71 -6.35
C LYS A 196 17.52 3.97 -4.85
N ASP A 197 16.37 4.27 -4.28
CA ASP A 197 16.21 4.63 -2.88
C ASP A 197 16.51 3.43 -1.96
N ASP A 198 17.07 3.68 -0.78
CA ASP A 198 17.39 2.63 0.20
C ASP A 198 16.16 2.08 0.93
N SER A 199 15.05 2.80 0.82
CA SER A 199 13.72 2.39 1.28
C SER A 199 13.02 1.51 0.25
N TYR A 200 13.65 1.21 -0.89
CA TYR A 200 13.18 0.19 -1.81
C TYR A 200 13.83 -1.16 -1.50
N VAL A 201 13.05 -2.24 -1.56
CA VAL A 201 13.54 -3.60 -1.29
C VAL A 201 14.53 -4.01 -2.38
N LYS A 202 15.72 -4.46 -1.98
CA LYS A 202 16.77 -4.97 -2.87
C LYS A 202 17.13 -6.40 -2.47
N VAL A 203 17.21 -7.30 -3.46
CA VAL A 203 17.70 -8.69 -3.31
C VAL A 203 18.96 -8.81 -4.16
N ASP A 204 20.07 -9.18 -3.53
CA ASP A 204 21.39 -9.29 -4.18
C ASP A 204 21.78 -8.03 -4.98
N GLY A 205 21.50 -6.86 -4.40
CA GLY A 205 21.77 -5.55 -5.00
C GLY A 205 20.80 -5.13 -6.10
N ARG A 206 19.81 -5.96 -6.46
CA ARG A 206 18.81 -5.70 -7.51
C ARG A 206 17.49 -5.26 -6.88
N PRO A 207 16.77 -4.26 -7.43
CA PRO A 207 15.44 -3.89 -6.94
C PRO A 207 14.48 -5.09 -7.08
N LEU A 208 13.73 -5.41 -6.04
CA LEU A 208 12.71 -6.46 -6.09
C LEU A 208 11.48 -5.92 -6.83
N LEU A 209 11.12 -6.56 -7.94
CA LEU A 209 9.91 -6.27 -8.72
C LEU A 209 9.09 -7.54 -8.81
N LEU A 210 7.82 -7.47 -8.43
CA LEU A 210 6.86 -8.56 -8.62
C LEU A 210 5.94 -8.19 -9.79
N ASN A 211 5.25 -9.17 -10.37
CA ASN A 211 4.16 -8.95 -11.32
C ASN A 211 2.95 -9.79 -10.95
N PHE A 212 1.78 -9.16 -10.84
CA PHE A 212 0.49 -9.83 -10.64
C PHE A 212 0.04 -10.53 -11.92
N GLY A 213 0.66 -11.67 -12.20
CA GLY A 213 0.59 -12.37 -13.48
C GLY A 213 1.92 -13.04 -13.82
N PRO A 214 2.38 -13.04 -15.09
CA PRO A 214 1.85 -12.25 -16.20
C PRO A 214 0.49 -12.72 -16.74
N MET A 215 -0.28 -11.74 -17.23
CA MET A 215 -1.57 -11.95 -17.87
C MET A 215 -1.64 -11.34 -19.28
N GLN A 216 -1.00 -10.20 -19.49
CA GLN A 216 -1.05 -9.45 -20.75
C GLN A 216 0.27 -9.49 -21.52
N MET A 217 1.38 -9.65 -20.81
CA MET A 217 2.69 -9.91 -21.41
C MET A 217 3.16 -11.33 -21.10
N GLU A 218 2.80 -12.30 -21.96
CA GLU A 218 3.16 -13.72 -21.78
C GLU A 218 4.31 -14.19 -22.71
N SER A 219 5.14 -13.26 -23.15
CA SER A 219 6.25 -13.48 -24.08
C SER A 219 7.58 -13.17 -23.41
N GLY A 220 8.47 -14.17 -23.33
CA GLY A 220 9.80 -13.98 -22.77
C GLY A 220 10.65 -12.98 -23.57
N LYS A 221 10.41 -12.87 -24.88
CA LYS A 221 11.05 -11.84 -25.72
C LYS A 221 10.63 -10.43 -25.30
N ASP A 222 9.36 -10.25 -24.98
CA ASP A 222 8.82 -8.94 -24.64
C ASP A 222 9.26 -8.51 -23.25
N TRP A 223 9.29 -9.43 -22.27
CA TRP A 223 9.93 -9.17 -20.97
C TRP A 223 11.40 -8.78 -21.09
N TYR A 224 12.16 -9.51 -21.92
CA TYR A 224 13.56 -9.17 -22.18
C TYR A 224 13.69 -7.75 -22.75
N ARG A 225 12.86 -7.39 -23.74
CA ARG A 225 12.85 -6.05 -24.34
C ARG A 225 12.44 -4.99 -23.31
N THR A 226 11.47 -5.27 -22.46
CA THR A 226 11.01 -4.38 -21.39
C THR A 226 12.15 -4.05 -20.43
N PHE A 227 12.90 -5.05 -19.97
CA PHE A 227 14.02 -4.83 -19.04
C PHE A 227 15.32 -4.35 -19.70
N SER A 228 15.45 -4.45 -21.02
CA SER A 228 16.69 -4.07 -21.73
C SER A 228 17.04 -2.58 -21.64
N ILE A 229 16.11 -1.74 -21.19
CA ILE A 229 16.34 -0.30 -20.98
C ILE A 229 16.95 0.03 -19.62
N LEU A 230 17.03 -0.95 -18.72
CA LEU A 230 17.49 -0.77 -17.35
C LEU A 230 18.97 -1.10 -17.24
N THR A 231 19.73 -0.25 -16.55
CA THR A 231 21.13 -0.53 -16.19
C THR A 231 21.21 -1.71 -15.22
N THR A 232 20.38 -1.70 -14.18
CA THR A 232 20.25 -2.79 -13.21
C THR A 232 18.91 -3.47 -13.44
N LYS A 233 18.95 -4.73 -13.88
CA LYS A 233 17.72 -5.54 -14.04
C LYS A 233 17.16 -5.90 -12.66
N PRO A 234 15.84 -5.78 -12.43
CA PRO A 234 15.24 -6.11 -11.14
C PRO A 234 15.36 -7.60 -10.83
N MET A 235 15.38 -7.96 -9.54
CA MET A 235 15.04 -9.32 -9.10
C MET A 235 13.55 -9.50 -9.40
N PHE A 236 13.24 -10.16 -10.51
CA PHE A 236 11.88 -10.20 -11.03
C PHE A 236 11.16 -11.48 -10.62
N LEU A 237 10.05 -11.34 -9.90
CA LEU A 237 9.18 -12.44 -9.50
C LEU A 237 7.83 -12.35 -10.20
N VAL A 238 7.25 -13.50 -10.48
CA VAL A 238 5.91 -13.61 -11.05
C VAL A 238 4.99 -14.38 -10.12
N LEU A 239 3.68 -14.32 -10.35
CA LEU A 239 2.72 -15.08 -9.57
C LEU A 239 2.99 -16.59 -9.69
N ASN A 240 2.68 -17.35 -8.65
CA ASN A 240 2.94 -18.79 -8.62
C ASN A 240 2.36 -19.52 -9.84
N GLY A 241 3.19 -20.34 -10.49
CA GLY A 241 2.85 -21.06 -11.73
C GLY A 241 2.95 -20.23 -13.01
N LYS A 242 3.38 -18.97 -12.95
CA LYS A 242 3.49 -18.08 -14.12
C LYS A 242 4.91 -17.87 -14.64
N ILE A 243 5.92 -18.55 -14.09
CA ILE A 243 7.31 -18.40 -14.56
C ILE A 243 7.48 -18.70 -16.06
N GLY A 244 6.70 -19.64 -16.60
CA GLY A 244 6.68 -19.96 -18.03
C GLY A 244 6.20 -18.80 -18.94
N SER A 245 5.38 -17.88 -18.43
CA SER A 245 4.92 -16.71 -19.19
C SER A 245 6.01 -15.64 -19.31
N ALA A 246 6.98 -15.60 -18.39
CA ALA A 246 8.13 -14.70 -18.46
C ALA A 246 9.38 -15.35 -19.06
N ASN A 247 9.53 -16.67 -18.94
CA ASN A 247 10.73 -17.43 -19.31
C ASN A 247 10.47 -18.47 -20.42
N ASN A 248 10.09 -18.02 -21.62
CA ASN A 248 9.80 -18.87 -22.79
C ASN A 248 10.60 -18.47 -24.05
N GLY A 249 10.52 -19.32 -25.09
CA GLY A 249 11.37 -19.18 -26.29
C GLY A 249 12.86 -19.26 -25.94
N ASP A 250 13.68 -18.38 -26.52
CA ASP A 250 15.12 -18.28 -26.21
C ASP A 250 15.42 -17.46 -24.93
N TYR A 251 14.39 -16.92 -24.27
CA TYR A 251 14.53 -16.01 -23.14
C TYR A 251 14.17 -16.73 -21.83
N LYS A 252 15.16 -17.39 -21.22
CA LYS A 252 14.92 -18.33 -20.09
C LYS A 252 15.14 -17.75 -18.68
N SER A 253 15.53 -16.48 -18.56
CA SER A 253 16.03 -15.92 -17.30
C SER A 253 15.56 -14.49 -17.04
N ASN A 254 14.36 -14.12 -17.49
CA ASN A 254 13.77 -12.81 -17.17
C ASN A 254 13.31 -12.78 -15.70
N ALA A 255 12.53 -13.77 -15.29
CA ALA A 255 12.10 -13.98 -13.91
C ALA A 255 13.05 -14.92 -13.16
N GLN A 256 13.33 -14.61 -11.90
CA GLN A 256 14.23 -15.36 -11.00
C GLN A 256 13.47 -16.21 -9.98
N GLY A 257 12.15 -16.03 -9.90
CA GLY A 257 11.30 -16.88 -9.09
C GLY A 257 9.86 -16.44 -9.06
N GLU A 258 9.18 -16.88 -8.00
CA GLU A 258 7.74 -16.73 -7.86
C GLU A 258 7.35 -16.20 -6.48
N TYR A 259 6.13 -15.72 -6.38
CA TYR A 259 5.47 -15.45 -5.12
C TYR A 259 4.09 -16.09 -5.08
N THR A 260 3.61 -16.42 -3.88
CA THR A 260 2.27 -17.00 -3.70
C THR A 260 1.26 -15.94 -3.31
N TRP A 261 0.07 -16.04 -3.89
CA TRP A 261 -1.12 -15.32 -3.44
C TRP A 261 -1.94 -16.16 -2.45
N VAL A 262 -3.23 -15.85 -2.34
CA VAL A 262 -4.25 -16.55 -1.54
C VAL A 262 -4.17 -18.07 -1.76
N ASN A 263 -3.70 -18.78 -0.73
CA ASN A 263 -3.69 -20.23 -0.66
C ASN A 263 -3.91 -20.69 0.79
N PRO A 264 -5.04 -21.33 1.12
CA PRO A 264 -5.32 -21.75 2.51
C PRO A 264 -4.40 -22.87 3.01
N ASN A 265 -3.72 -23.59 2.11
CA ASN A 265 -2.84 -24.72 2.45
C ASN A 265 -1.55 -24.65 1.61
N PRO A 266 -0.64 -23.69 1.88
CA PRO A 266 0.56 -23.54 1.09
C PRO A 266 1.55 -24.70 1.32
N ASP A 267 2.09 -25.22 0.23
CA ASP A 267 3.25 -26.11 0.23
C ASP A 267 4.46 -25.36 -0.34
N TYR A 268 5.45 -25.07 0.50
CA TYR A 268 6.64 -24.32 0.09
C TYR A 268 7.82 -25.20 -0.33
N ALA A 269 7.65 -26.51 -0.49
CA ALA A 269 8.73 -27.42 -0.87
C ALA A 269 9.41 -27.05 -2.21
N TYR A 270 8.68 -26.39 -3.10
CA TYR A 270 9.17 -25.95 -4.41
C TYR A 270 9.90 -24.60 -4.39
N ALA A 271 9.87 -23.85 -3.27
CA ALA A 271 10.54 -22.56 -3.14
C ALA A 271 12.05 -22.65 -3.43
N LYS A 272 12.68 -23.78 -3.10
CA LYS A 272 14.10 -24.07 -3.35
C LYS A 272 14.49 -24.11 -4.84
N ASN A 273 13.51 -24.17 -5.74
CA ASN A 273 13.75 -24.20 -7.18
C ASN A 273 14.00 -22.80 -7.76
N PHE A 274 13.89 -21.76 -6.95
CA PHE A 274 14.01 -20.37 -7.38
C PHE A 274 15.15 -19.65 -6.66
N GLU A 275 15.73 -18.65 -7.32
CA GLU A 275 16.75 -17.77 -6.73
C GLU A 275 16.14 -16.89 -5.63
N CYS A 276 14.88 -16.48 -5.81
CA CYS A 276 14.12 -15.74 -4.82
C CYS A 276 12.67 -16.22 -4.82
N PHE A 277 12.09 -16.35 -3.63
CA PHE A 277 10.72 -16.79 -3.45
C PHE A 277 10.08 -16.01 -2.30
N VAL A 278 8.82 -15.59 -2.49
CA VAL A 278 8.02 -14.89 -1.48
C VAL A 278 6.80 -15.74 -1.17
N GLY A 279 6.74 -16.27 0.06
CA GLY A 279 5.54 -17.00 0.53
C GLY A 279 4.36 -16.06 0.77
N GLY A 280 3.19 -16.63 1.07
CA GLY A 280 1.93 -15.90 1.25
C GLY A 280 1.18 -16.39 2.49
N ALA A 281 0.58 -15.47 3.22
CA ALA A 281 -0.36 -15.79 4.28
C ALA A 281 -1.55 -14.84 4.23
N MET A 282 -2.74 -15.33 4.52
CA MET A 282 -3.95 -14.52 4.58
C MET A 282 -4.76 -14.80 5.86
N PRO A 283 -5.49 -13.80 6.39
CA PRO A 283 -6.37 -14.00 7.54
C PRO A 283 -7.59 -14.85 7.23
N GLY A 284 -8.02 -14.85 5.96
CA GLY A 284 -9.23 -15.46 5.42
C GLY A 284 -9.49 -14.87 4.04
N PHE A 285 -10.58 -15.28 3.39
CA PHE A 285 -11.05 -14.70 2.15
C PHE A 285 -12.57 -14.68 2.19
N TRP A 286 -13.18 -13.51 2.24
CA TRP A 286 -14.63 -13.36 2.24
C TRP A 286 -14.96 -12.09 1.45
N ASP A 287 -15.03 -12.27 0.13
CA ASP A 287 -15.23 -11.14 -0.77
C ASP A 287 -16.66 -10.61 -0.73
N TYR A 288 -16.78 -9.33 -1.06
CA TYR A 288 -18.04 -8.62 -1.21
C TYR A 288 -18.50 -8.58 -2.67
N TYR A 289 -17.91 -9.36 -3.60
CA TYR A 289 -18.22 -9.21 -5.02
C TYR A 289 -19.61 -9.74 -5.39
N LYS A 290 -20.17 -10.66 -4.61
CA LYS A 290 -21.55 -11.09 -4.85
C LYS A 290 -22.54 -9.98 -4.52
N GLU A 291 -22.39 -9.37 -3.36
CA GLU A 291 -23.21 -8.28 -2.83
C GLU A 291 -22.97 -6.97 -3.58
N GLY A 292 -21.72 -6.67 -3.91
CA GLY A 292 -21.28 -5.40 -4.50
C GLY A 292 -21.29 -5.37 -6.02
N GLU A 293 -21.08 -6.50 -6.70
CA GLU A 293 -20.99 -6.56 -8.18
C GLU A 293 -22.12 -7.34 -8.84
N GLY A 294 -22.85 -8.16 -8.07
CA GLY A 294 -23.80 -9.16 -8.60
C GLY A 294 -23.10 -10.35 -9.27
N SER A 295 -21.81 -10.55 -8.99
CA SER A 295 -21.04 -11.69 -9.50
C SER A 295 -21.20 -12.94 -8.63
N ASN A 296 -20.55 -14.05 -8.97
CA ASN A 296 -20.56 -15.24 -8.11
C ASN A 296 -19.58 -15.14 -6.91
N GLY A 297 -18.73 -14.12 -6.85
CA GLY A 297 -17.61 -14.05 -5.90
C GLY A 297 -16.56 -15.14 -6.15
N TYR A 298 -15.64 -15.28 -5.19
CA TYR A 298 -14.67 -16.37 -5.17
C TYR A 298 -14.98 -17.36 -4.03
N THR A 299 -14.13 -18.37 -3.89
CA THR A 299 -14.26 -19.33 -2.78
C THR A 299 -13.96 -18.63 -1.46
N THR A 300 -14.92 -18.66 -0.55
CA THR A 300 -14.73 -18.18 0.82
C THR A 300 -13.83 -19.13 1.60
N TYR A 301 -12.83 -18.56 2.29
CA TYR A 301 -12.01 -19.26 3.27
C TYR A 301 -12.24 -18.63 4.65
N ASP A 302 -12.84 -19.40 5.55
CA ASP A 302 -13.07 -18.95 6.93
C ASP A 302 -11.73 -18.64 7.60
N SER A 303 -11.69 -17.53 8.32
CA SER A 303 -10.55 -17.15 9.15
C SER A 303 -10.22 -18.18 10.24
N GLU A 304 -11.18 -19.04 10.61
CA GLU A 304 -11.07 -20.02 11.69
C GLU A 304 -10.64 -19.32 13.01
N ASN A 305 -11.15 -18.11 13.24
CA ASN A 305 -10.75 -17.23 14.34
C ASN A 305 -9.22 -16.99 14.43
N GLY A 306 -8.55 -16.94 13.27
CA GLY A 306 -7.11 -16.76 13.12
C GLY A 306 -6.30 -18.06 12.97
N ALA A 307 -6.89 -19.25 13.12
CA ALA A 307 -6.15 -20.50 12.98
C ALA A 307 -5.65 -20.71 11.53
N LEU A 308 -6.40 -20.25 10.52
CA LEU A 308 -5.98 -20.27 9.12
C LEU A 308 -4.70 -19.45 8.93
N PHE A 309 -4.67 -18.23 9.47
CA PHE A 309 -3.52 -17.34 9.38
C PHE A 309 -2.29 -17.95 10.07
N LEU A 310 -2.46 -18.43 11.31
CA LEU A 310 -1.39 -19.02 12.11
C LEU A 310 -0.73 -20.21 11.40
N ARG A 311 -1.54 -21.10 10.81
CA ARG A 311 -1.04 -22.29 10.10
C ARG A 311 -0.18 -21.93 8.88
N GLN A 312 -0.52 -20.86 8.16
CA GLN A 312 0.28 -20.36 7.04
C GLN A 312 1.60 -19.72 7.51
N LEU A 313 1.57 -18.96 8.62
CA LEU A 313 2.78 -18.42 9.25
C LEU A 313 3.72 -19.55 9.71
N ASP A 314 3.18 -20.58 10.34
CA ASP A 314 3.94 -21.75 10.78
C ASP A 314 4.53 -22.52 9.59
N ALA A 315 3.78 -22.67 8.48
CA ALA A 315 4.28 -23.28 7.26
C ALA A 315 5.46 -22.49 6.65
N ALA A 316 5.36 -21.15 6.60
CA ALA A 316 6.44 -20.28 6.13
C ALA A 316 7.70 -20.41 6.99
N LYS A 317 7.52 -20.49 8.32
CA LYS A 317 8.63 -20.70 9.27
C LYS A 317 9.26 -22.09 9.14
N ALA A 318 8.44 -23.13 9.03
CA ALA A 318 8.90 -24.50 8.85
C ALA A 318 9.71 -24.67 7.55
N ALA A 319 9.31 -23.96 6.49
CA ALA A 319 10.04 -23.91 5.23
C ALA A 319 11.28 -23.00 5.26
N SER A 320 11.57 -22.33 6.38
CA SER A 320 12.69 -21.40 6.52
C SER A 320 12.72 -20.31 5.44
N LEU A 321 11.55 -19.78 5.07
CA LEU A 321 11.46 -18.74 4.03
C LEU A 321 12.20 -17.47 4.45
N LYS A 322 12.83 -16.80 3.47
CA LYS A 322 13.48 -15.50 3.67
C LYS A 322 12.48 -14.34 3.59
N TYR A 323 11.46 -14.48 2.74
CA TYR A 323 10.47 -13.45 2.45
C TYR A 323 9.06 -14.03 2.54
N LEU A 324 8.16 -13.27 3.16
CA LEU A 324 6.74 -13.58 3.30
C LEU A 324 5.93 -12.32 3.00
N GLN A 325 4.87 -12.48 2.22
CA GLN A 325 3.83 -11.45 2.09
C GLN A 325 2.58 -11.84 2.87
N ILE A 326 1.89 -10.85 3.41
CA ILE A 326 0.56 -10.99 3.98
C ILE A 326 -0.44 -10.41 2.98
N SER A 327 -1.31 -11.27 2.44
CA SER A 327 -2.40 -10.90 1.54
C SER A 327 -3.64 -10.70 2.41
N THR A 328 -4.02 -9.47 2.75
CA THR A 328 -3.47 -8.15 2.38
C THR A 328 -3.51 -7.20 3.58
N TRP A 329 -2.87 -6.03 3.48
CA TRP A 329 -3.10 -4.94 4.43
C TRP A 329 -4.58 -4.52 4.42
N ASN A 330 -5.08 -4.13 3.24
CA ASN A 330 -6.32 -3.37 3.10
C ASN A 330 -7.17 -3.73 1.87
N ASP A 331 -7.12 -4.96 1.36
CA ASP A 331 -8.11 -5.38 0.35
C ASP A 331 -9.44 -5.73 1.05
N TYR A 332 -10.21 -4.67 1.30
CA TYR A 332 -11.54 -4.74 1.90
C TYR A 332 -12.56 -5.43 0.99
N GLY A 333 -12.38 -5.34 -0.34
CA GLY A 333 -13.29 -5.95 -1.31
C GLY A 333 -13.18 -7.48 -1.33
N GLU A 334 -11.96 -8.01 -1.18
CA GLU A 334 -11.72 -9.46 -1.05
C GLU A 334 -11.87 -9.98 0.39
N GLY A 335 -11.89 -9.08 1.38
CA GLY A 335 -12.00 -9.45 2.78
C GLY A 335 -10.76 -10.15 3.34
N THR A 336 -9.59 -9.93 2.73
CA THR A 336 -8.31 -10.52 3.16
C THR A 336 -7.51 -9.58 4.06
N THR A 337 -8.09 -8.46 4.48
CA THR A 337 -7.46 -7.37 5.22
C THR A 337 -6.96 -7.79 6.61
N ILE A 338 -5.79 -7.26 7.01
CA ILE A 338 -5.24 -7.33 8.38
C ILE A 338 -5.19 -5.97 9.09
N GLU A 339 -5.48 -4.87 8.39
CA GLU A 339 -5.63 -3.54 8.98
C GLU A 339 -6.71 -3.58 10.09
N PRO A 340 -6.54 -2.89 11.23
CA PRO A 340 -7.54 -2.97 12.29
C PRO A 340 -8.95 -2.55 11.87
N THR A 341 -9.93 -3.42 12.16
CA THR A 341 -11.34 -3.21 11.86
C THR A 341 -12.20 -3.31 13.12
N LEU A 342 -13.46 -2.89 13.03
CA LEU A 342 -14.42 -3.04 14.14
C LEU A 342 -14.68 -4.51 14.48
N GLU A 343 -14.53 -5.41 13.51
CA GLU A 343 -14.85 -6.83 13.63
C GLU A 343 -13.77 -7.63 14.36
N TYR A 344 -12.50 -7.25 14.24
CA TYR A 344 -11.40 -8.00 14.86
C TYR A 344 -10.31 -7.17 15.53
N GLY A 345 -10.44 -5.83 15.56
CA GLY A 345 -9.48 -4.93 16.19
C GLY A 345 -8.04 -5.21 15.74
N TYR A 346 -7.13 -5.36 16.69
CA TYR A 346 -5.70 -5.59 16.42
C TYR A 346 -5.29 -7.07 16.31
N LYS A 347 -6.25 -8.02 16.23
CA LYS A 347 -5.97 -9.46 16.33
C LYS A 347 -4.82 -9.92 15.44
N TYR A 348 -4.87 -9.62 14.15
CA TYR A 348 -3.85 -10.07 13.19
C TYR A 348 -2.50 -9.38 13.38
N LEU A 349 -2.49 -8.11 13.81
CA LEU A 349 -1.25 -7.41 14.15
C LEU A 349 -0.60 -7.99 15.39
N VAL A 350 -1.38 -8.37 16.42
CA VAL A 350 -0.86 -9.06 17.61
C VAL A 350 -0.31 -10.45 17.26
N MET A 351 -0.93 -11.16 16.33
CA MET A 351 -0.39 -12.42 15.81
C MET A 351 0.95 -12.21 15.10
N LEU A 352 1.09 -11.14 14.31
CA LEU A 352 2.34 -10.77 13.67
C LEU A 352 3.40 -10.33 14.68
N GLN A 353 3.03 -9.64 15.77
CA GLN A 353 3.96 -9.31 16.86
C GLN A 353 4.59 -10.58 17.44
N LYS A 354 3.77 -11.61 17.69
CA LYS A 354 4.24 -12.93 18.17
C LYS A 354 5.10 -13.66 17.14
N PHE A 355 4.70 -13.64 15.87
CA PHE A 355 5.41 -14.34 14.78
C PHE A 355 6.79 -13.74 14.50
N THR A 356 6.86 -12.41 14.48
CA THR A 356 8.10 -11.66 14.25
C THR A 356 8.96 -11.59 15.51
N GLY A 357 8.32 -11.69 16.68
CA GLY A 357 8.96 -11.64 17.99
C GLY A 357 9.44 -10.25 18.36
N VAL A 358 8.71 -9.22 17.94
CA VAL A 358 8.90 -7.85 18.47
C VAL A 358 8.42 -7.79 19.92
N SER A 359 8.98 -6.89 20.72
CA SER A 359 8.62 -6.73 22.14
C SER A 359 7.32 -5.95 22.39
N TYR A 360 6.78 -5.30 21.37
CA TYR A 360 5.59 -4.45 21.46
C TYR A 360 4.32 -5.27 21.66
N GLN A 361 3.33 -4.62 22.25
CA GLN A 361 2.05 -5.22 22.62
C GLN A 361 0.89 -4.50 21.94
N GLN A 362 -0.32 -5.02 22.12
CA GLN A 362 -1.54 -4.38 21.63
C GLN A 362 -1.69 -2.93 22.13
N SER A 363 -1.27 -2.64 23.37
CA SER A 363 -1.34 -1.29 23.94
C SER A 363 -0.52 -0.24 23.15
N ASP A 364 0.55 -0.67 22.48
CA ASP A 364 1.34 0.23 21.63
C ASP A 364 0.60 0.54 20.31
N LEU A 365 -0.17 -0.43 19.79
CA LEU A 365 -1.04 -0.25 18.62
C LEU A 365 -2.23 0.67 18.94
N GLU A 366 -2.81 0.53 20.13
CA GLU A 366 -3.86 1.43 20.65
C GLU A 366 -3.33 2.85 20.87
N LEU A 367 -2.09 3.00 21.35
CA LEU A 367 -1.43 4.30 21.45
C LEU A 367 -1.26 4.99 20.08
N ILE A 368 -0.92 4.21 19.04
CA ILE A 368 -0.82 4.70 17.66
C ILE A 368 -2.19 5.17 17.13
N TYR A 369 -3.27 4.45 17.46
CA TYR A 369 -4.62 4.89 17.10
C TYR A 369 -5.01 6.18 17.85
N ARG A 370 -4.68 6.30 19.13
CA ARG A 370 -4.85 7.56 19.87
C ARG A 370 -4.05 8.71 19.26
N TRP A 371 -2.84 8.45 18.76
CA TRP A 371 -2.08 9.45 18.00
C TRP A 371 -2.80 9.85 16.70
N TYR A 372 -3.35 8.89 15.96
CA TYR A 372 -4.13 9.15 14.75
C TYR A 372 -5.35 10.04 15.04
N GLU A 373 -6.12 9.72 16.08
CA GLU A 373 -7.26 10.55 16.50
C GLU A 373 -6.83 11.99 16.85
N ALA A 374 -5.70 12.14 17.55
CA ALA A 374 -5.13 13.46 17.84
C ALA A 374 -4.65 14.20 16.57
N ARG A 375 -4.10 13.49 15.58
CA ARG A 375 -3.66 14.05 14.29
C ARG A 375 -4.83 14.52 13.44
N VAL A 376 -5.93 13.79 13.45
CA VAL A 376 -7.20 14.18 12.82
C VAL A 376 -7.78 15.42 13.52
N ALA A 377 -7.85 15.43 14.86
CA ALA A 377 -8.43 16.55 15.60
C ALA A 377 -7.56 17.83 15.58
N HIS A 378 -6.24 17.67 15.50
CA HIS A 378 -5.27 18.75 15.65
C HIS A 378 -4.12 18.66 14.63
N PRO A 379 -4.40 18.81 13.32
CA PRO A 379 -3.43 18.62 12.24
C PRO A 379 -2.11 19.35 12.44
N ASP A 380 -2.16 20.63 12.77
CA ASP A 380 -0.97 21.49 12.83
C ASP A 380 -0.34 21.57 14.22
N ASN A 381 -0.78 20.75 15.16
CA ASN A 381 -0.30 20.81 16.53
C ASN A 381 1.12 20.22 16.65
N ALA A 382 2.06 21.05 17.11
CA ALA A 382 3.45 20.67 17.29
C ALA A 382 3.62 19.42 18.19
N LYS A 383 2.81 19.29 19.25
CA LYS A 383 2.87 18.11 20.14
C LYS A 383 2.44 16.82 19.43
N VAL A 384 1.47 16.88 18.51
CA VAL A 384 1.07 15.72 17.71
C VAL A 384 2.24 15.26 16.82
N LYS A 385 2.97 16.22 16.23
CA LYS A 385 4.18 15.94 15.43
C LYS A 385 5.32 15.38 16.29
N GLU A 386 5.52 15.92 17.49
CA GLU A 386 6.49 15.40 18.46
C GLU A 386 6.14 13.96 18.89
N ALA A 387 4.86 13.67 19.15
CA ALA A 387 4.40 12.31 19.47
C ALA A 387 4.65 11.33 18.31
N TYR A 388 4.41 11.74 17.06
CA TYR A 388 4.76 10.93 15.88
C TYR A 388 6.25 10.61 15.84
N ASN A 389 7.10 11.63 16.01
CA ASN A 389 8.56 11.46 16.01
C ASN A 389 9.01 10.50 17.12
N ALA A 390 8.43 10.60 18.32
CA ALA A 390 8.69 9.66 19.41
C ALA A 390 8.27 8.22 19.04
N LEU A 391 7.10 8.02 18.42
CA LEU A 391 6.66 6.70 17.94
C LEU A 391 7.58 6.13 16.86
N VAL A 392 8.02 6.95 15.90
CA VAL A 392 8.97 6.58 14.85
C VAL A 392 10.33 6.17 15.42
N GLN A 393 10.74 6.76 16.54
CA GLN A 393 11.95 6.41 17.31
C GLN A 393 11.72 5.33 18.37
N LEU A 394 10.57 4.65 18.38
CA LEU A 394 10.25 3.57 19.31
C LEU A 394 10.18 3.99 20.79
N LYS A 395 9.89 5.27 21.06
CA LYS A 395 9.78 5.85 22.41
C LYS A 395 8.32 5.98 22.85
N THR A 396 7.65 4.84 23.03
CA THR A 396 6.19 4.81 23.31
C THR A 396 5.80 5.54 24.61
N ALA A 397 6.64 5.46 25.65
CA ALA A 397 6.40 6.18 26.90
C ALA A 397 6.43 7.72 26.72
N GLU A 398 7.36 8.23 25.90
CA GLU A 398 7.46 9.66 25.56
C GLU A 398 6.25 10.10 24.74
N ALA A 399 5.90 9.34 23.69
CA ALA A 399 4.73 9.62 22.87
C ALA A 399 3.44 9.67 23.71
N LYS A 400 3.25 8.70 24.61
CA LYS A 400 2.12 8.67 25.54
C LYS A 400 2.10 9.92 26.42
N SER A 401 3.23 10.28 27.02
CA SER A 401 3.32 11.47 27.88
C SER A 401 2.97 12.75 27.11
N ILE A 402 3.37 12.86 25.84
CA ILE A 402 3.03 14.03 25.01
C ILE A 402 1.53 14.07 24.74
N LEU A 403 0.93 12.94 24.33
CA LEU A 403 -0.50 12.83 24.04
C LEU A 403 -1.38 13.03 25.28
N ASP A 404 -0.90 12.74 26.49
CA ASP A 404 -1.59 13.01 27.76
C ASP A 404 -1.70 14.52 28.09
N THR A 405 -1.00 15.38 27.33
CA THR A 405 -1.02 16.85 27.51
C THR A 405 -1.73 17.61 26.39
N LEU A 406 -2.33 16.88 25.45
CA LEU A 406 -3.28 17.40 24.46
C LEU A 406 -4.66 17.45 25.11
#